data_AF-A0A7V4EYE0-F1
#
_entry.id   AF-A0A7V4EYE0-F1
#
_cell.length_a   1.000
_cell.length_b   1.000
_cell.length_c   1.000
_cell.angle_alpha   90.00
_cell.angle_beta   90.00
_cell.angle_gamma   90.00
#
_symmetry.space_group_name_H-M   'P 1'
#
loop_
_entity.id
_entity.type
_entity.pdbx_description
1 polymer ?
#
loop_
_entity_poly.entity_id
_entity_poly.type
_entity_poly.pdbx_seq_one_letter_code
_entity_poly.pdbx_strand_id
1 'polypeptide(L)'
;MGRQNESKGRQNESKGRQNNPKRRQNESKGRQNNPKGRQNESKGRQNESKGRQNESKGRQNESKGRQNDSKGRQNNSKGRQNNSKGRQNKLKGRPSILKIFILD
;
A
#
# COMPACT_ATOMS: atom_id res chain seq x y z
N MET A 1 27.04 4.15 0.11
CA MET A 1 26.56 3.39 1.30
C MET A 1 25.05 3.53 1.45
N GLY A 2 24.27 2.48 1.16
CA GLY A 2 22.83 2.44 1.45
C GLY A 2 22.59 1.98 2.89
N ARG A 3 21.65 2.62 3.61
CA ARG A 3 21.19 2.17 4.93
C ARG A 3 19.90 1.37 4.75
N GLN A 4 19.89 0.12 5.23
CA GLN A 4 18.74 -0.77 5.26
C GLN A 4 18.23 -0.89 6.70
N ASN A 5 16.95 -0.67 6.91
CA ASN A 5 16.30 -0.78 8.22
C ASN A 5 15.21 -1.87 8.19
N GLU A 6 15.29 -2.86 9.09
CA GLU A 6 14.23 -3.83 9.37
C GLU A 6 13.80 -3.72 10.84
N SER A 7 12.52 -3.47 11.09
CA SER A 7 11.96 -3.35 12.43
C SER A 7 10.70 -4.18 12.59
N LYS A 8 10.56 -4.76 13.79
CA LYS A 8 9.43 -5.57 14.19
C LYS A 8 8.87 -4.94 15.51
N GLY A 9 7.91 -4.00 15.47
CA GLY A 9 7.07 -3.54 16.63
C GLY A 9 5.58 -3.24 16.32
N ARG A 10 4.70 -3.15 17.34
CA ARG A 10 3.23 -2.94 17.15
C ARG A 10 2.92 -1.71 16.27
N GLN A 11 3.82 -0.73 16.29
CA GLN A 11 3.93 0.42 15.38
C GLN A 11 5.40 0.57 14.96
N ASN A 12 5.68 0.90 13.70
CA ASN A 12 7.04 1.15 13.18
C ASN A 12 7.07 2.37 12.25
N GLU A 13 8.03 3.29 12.43
CA GLU A 13 8.40 4.34 11.45
C GLU A 13 9.86 4.17 10.98
N SER A 14 10.12 4.30 9.69
CA SER A 14 11.48 4.19 9.11
C SER A 14 11.72 5.18 7.96
N LYS A 15 12.94 5.74 7.89
CA LYS A 15 13.40 6.68 6.84
C LYS A 15 14.72 6.19 6.23
N GLY A 16 14.83 6.14 4.89
CA GLY A 16 16.06 5.60 4.28
C GLY A 16 16.03 5.34 2.77
N ARG A 17 17.15 4.84 2.21
CA ARG A 17 17.21 4.43 0.79
C ARG A 17 16.37 3.17 0.56
N GLN A 18 16.37 2.23 1.52
CA GLN A 18 15.62 0.97 1.50
C GLN A 18 15.02 0.69 2.88
N ASN A 19 13.70 0.52 2.97
CA ASN A 19 12.99 0.18 4.22
C ASN A 19 12.01 -0.99 4.05
N ASN A 20 11.92 -1.89 5.02
CA ASN A 20 11.03 -3.08 4.98
C ASN A 20 10.41 -3.42 6.37
N PRO A 21 9.43 -2.65 6.85
CA PRO A 21 8.75 -2.95 8.12
C PRO A 21 7.64 -4.01 7.96
N LYS A 22 7.41 -4.81 9.02
CA LYS A 22 6.33 -5.81 9.10
C LYS A 22 5.57 -5.61 10.41
N ARG A 23 4.23 -5.39 10.43
CA ARG A 23 3.28 -5.46 11.61
C ARG A 23 1.91 -4.73 11.45
N ARG A 24 1.15 -4.50 12.56
CA ARG A 24 -0.22 -3.94 12.56
C ARG A 24 -0.30 -2.55 11.93
N GLN A 25 0.63 -1.65 12.24
CA GLN A 25 0.70 -0.28 11.72
C GLN A 25 2.15 0.04 11.33
N ASN A 26 2.39 0.43 10.07
CA ASN A 26 3.73 0.78 9.60
C ASN A 26 3.70 2.05 8.72
N GLU A 27 4.68 2.93 8.91
CA GLU A 27 4.97 4.07 8.03
C GLU A 27 6.43 4.04 7.55
N SER A 28 6.64 4.19 6.23
CA SER A 28 7.99 4.27 5.65
C SER A 28 8.13 5.41 4.64
N LYS A 29 9.27 6.09 4.69
CA LYS A 29 9.65 7.18 3.77
C LYS A 29 11.01 6.90 3.11
N GLY A 30 11.13 7.02 1.79
CA GLY A 30 12.40 6.67 1.15
C GLY A 30 12.43 6.55 -0.37
N ARG A 31 13.57 6.09 -0.93
CA ARG A 31 13.65 5.79 -2.36
C ARG A 31 12.96 4.46 -2.70
N GLN A 32 13.13 3.44 -1.85
CA GLN A 32 12.51 2.12 -1.96
C GLN A 32 11.88 1.73 -0.62
N ASN A 33 10.58 1.41 -0.62
CA ASN A 33 9.85 1.02 0.59
C ASN A 33 8.99 -0.22 0.33
N ASN A 34 8.93 -1.16 1.29
CA ASN A 34 8.08 -2.35 1.22
C ASN A 34 7.38 -2.69 2.56
N PRO A 35 6.42 -1.88 3.06
CA PRO A 35 5.66 -2.24 4.26
C PRO A 35 4.70 -3.43 4.06
N LYS A 36 4.59 -4.26 5.11
CA LYS A 36 3.64 -5.38 5.19
C LYS A 36 2.86 -5.33 6.51
N GLY A 37 1.53 -5.44 6.47
CA GLY A 37 0.75 -5.19 7.69
C GLY A 37 -0.75 -5.09 7.60
N ARG A 38 -1.43 -4.75 8.70
CA ARG A 38 -2.89 -4.48 8.68
C ARG A 38 -3.16 -3.09 8.11
N GLN A 39 -2.38 -2.10 8.51
CA GLN A 39 -2.43 -0.71 8.09
C GLN A 39 -1.02 -0.28 7.68
N ASN A 40 -0.86 0.19 6.45
CA ASN A 40 0.44 0.57 5.91
C ASN A 40 0.37 1.91 5.17
N GLU A 41 1.35 2.77 5.41
CA GLU A 41 1.58 3.97 4.63
C GLU A 41 3.02 4.01 4.09
N SER A 42 3.17 4.30 2.80
CA SER A 42 4.50 4.45 2.17
C SER A 42 4.59 5.70 1.31
N LYS A 43 5.73 6.40 1.39
CA LYS A 43 6.05 7.59 0.59
C LYS A 43 7.43 7.43 -0.05
N GLY A 44 7.53 7.60 -1.37
CA GLY A 44 8.82 7.38 -2.03
C GLY A 44 8.88 7.30 -3.54
N ARG A 45 10.05 6.99 -4.10
CA ARG A 45 10.19 6.80 -5.56
C ARG A 45 9.61 5.46 -6.00
N GLN A 46 9.86 4.40 -5.25
CA GLN A 46 9.37 3.04 -5.46
C GLN A 46 8.75 2.52 -4.16
N ASN A 47 7.46 2.20 -4.19
CA ASN A 47 6.75 1.72 -3.01
C ASN A 47 5.96 0.46 -3.32
N GLU A 48 6.03 -0.53 -2.44
CA GLU A 48 5.14 -1.69 -2.45
C GLU A 48 4.45 -1.78 -1.08
N SER A 49 3.14 -1.94 -1.02
CA SER A 49 2.41 -2.07 0.25
C SER A 49 1.45 -3.26 0.20
N LYS A 50 1.47 -4.08 1.27
CA LYS A 50 0.61 -5.28 1.39
C LYS A 50 -0.14 -5.28 2.71
N GLY A 51 -1.47 -5.41 2.66
CA GLY A 51 -2.25 -5.34 3.89
C GLY A 51 -3.77 -5.27 3.79
N ARG A 52 -4.47 -4.99 4.90
CA ARG A 52 -5.93 -4.76 4.85
C ARG A 52 -6.25 -3.35 4.36
N GLN A 53 -5.49 -2.37 4.83
CA GLN A 53 -5.57 -0.96 4.46
C GLN A 53 -4.19 -0.48 4.05
N ASN A 54 -4.05 0.02 2.83
CA ASN A 54 -2.76 0.47 2.30
C ASN A 54 -2.89 1.84 1.64
N GLU A 55 -1.96 2.74 1.94
CA GLU A 55 -1.77 3.99 1.22
C GLU A 55 -0.33 4.09 0.70
N SER A 56 -0.18 4.43 -0.58
CA SER A 56 1.15 4.63 -1.19
C SER A 56 1.21 5.88 -2.05
N LYS A 57 2.30 6.65 -1.91
CA LYS A 57 2.54 7.91 -2.62
C LYS A 57 3.92 7.92 -3.29
N GLY A 58 4.02 8.12 -4.60
CA GLY A 58 5.33 8.05 -5.25
C GLY A 58 5.44 8.15 -6.75
N ARG A 59 6.64 7.88 -7.30
CA ARG A 59 6.80 7.77 -8.77
C ARG A 59 6.28 6.43 -9.29
N GLN A 60 6.59 5.35 -8.59
CA GLN A 60 6.13 3.99 -8.86
C GLN A 60 5.55 3.45 -7.56
N ASN A 61 4.30 2.98 -7.59
CA ASN A 61 3.69 2.38 -6.42
C ASN A 61 2.86 1.13 -6.79
N GLU A 62 2.82 0.18 -5.85
CA GLU A 62 2.02 -1.03 -5.94
C GLU A 62 1.38 -1.31 -4.58
N SER A 63 0.05 -1.48 -4.56
CA SER A 63 -0.71 -1.77 -3.34
C SER A 63 -1.53 -3.05 -3.49
N LYS A 64 -1.54 -3.92 -2.47
CA LYS A 64 -2.34 -5.15 -2.44
C LYS A 64 -3.10 -5.27 -1.12
N GLY A 65 -4.43 -5.41 -1.17
CA GLY A 65 -5.21 -5.43 0.07
C GLY A 65 -6.71 -5.33 -0.07
N ARG A 66 -7.46 -5.28 1.05
CA ARG A 66 -8.92 -5.10 1.01
C ARG A 66 -9.30 -3.68 0.59
N GLN A 67 -8.58 -2.69 1.09
CA GLN A 67 -8.70 -1.26 0.82
C GLN A 67 -7.33 -0.71 0.44
N ASN A 68 -7.20 -0.15 -0.76
CA ASN A 68 -5.93 0.38 -1.26
C ASN A 68 -6.09 1.74 -1.93
N ASP A 69 -5.22 2.67 -1.57
CA ASP A 69 -5.10 3.98 -2.20
C ASP A 69 -3.68 4.21 -2.70
N SER A 70 -3.54 4.50 -3.99
CA SER A 70 -2.23 4.72 -4.62
C SER A 70 -2.19 6.04 -5.39
N LYS A 71 -1.19 6.89 -5.14
CA LYS A 71 -0.98 8.19 -5.82
C LYS A 71 0.41 8.28 -6.45
N GLY A 72 0.52 8.54 -7.75
CA GLY A 72 1.86 8.61 -8.36
C GLY A 72 1.98 8.79 -9.86
N ARG A 73 3.20 8.67 -10.42
CA ARG A 73 3.39 8.69 -11.88
C ARG A 73 2.97 7.36 -12.52
N GLN A 74 3.26 6.25 -11.85
CA GLN A 74 2.89 4.89 -12.20
C GLN A 74 2.30 4.22 -10.96
N ASN A 75 1.08 3.69 -11.06
CA ASN A 75 0.42 3.00 -9.97
C ASN A 75 -0.26 1.69 -10.34
N ASN A 76 -0.30 0.77 -9.38
CA ASN A 76 -1.01 -0.50 -9.49
C ASN A 76 -1.69 -0.83 -8.16
N SER A 77 -2.97 -1.21 -8.15
CA SER A 77 -3.64 -1.65 -6.93
C SER A 77 -4.49 -2.91 -7.16
N LYS A 78 -4.48 -3.84 -6.20
CA LYS A 78 -5.24 -5.09 -6.27
C LYS A 78 -6.07 -5.30 -5.01
N GLY A 79 -7.37 -5.60 -5.20
CA GLY A 79 -8.28 -5.98 -4.12
C GLY A 79 -9.70 -5.45 -4.20
N ARG A 80 -10.47 -5.55 -3.10
CA ARG A 80 -11.94 -5.35 -3.09
C ARG A 80 -12.37 -3.88 -3.27
N GLN A 81 -11.61 -2.94 -2.73
CA GLN A 81 -11.84 -1.50 -2.87
C GLN A 81 -10.51 -0.84 -3.21
N ASN A 82 -10.40 -0.21 -4.38
CA ASN A 82 -9.16 0.46 -4.77
C ASN A 82 -9.43 1.85 -5.35
N ASN A 83 -8.61 2.81 -4.95
CA ASN A 83 -8.50 4.13 -5.56
C ASN A 83 -7.09 4.34 -6.09
N SER A 84 -7.00 5.02 -7.22
CA SER A 84 -5.73 5.21 -7.90
C SER A 84 -5.73 6.53 -8.66
N LYS A 85 -4.70 7.36 -8.43
CA LYS A 85 -4.52 8.67 -9.07
C LYS A 85 -3.10 8.80 -9.62
N GLY A 86 -2.94 9.22 -10.87
CA GLY A 86 -1.64 9.22 -11.53
C GLY A 86 -1.64 9.17 -13.06
N ARG A 87 -0.46 9.38 -13.67
CA ARG A 87 -0.27 9.41 -15.14
C ARG A 87 -0.34 8.02 -15.79
N GLN A 88 -0.10 6.95 -15.03
CA GLN A 88 -0.26 5.55 -15.44
C GLN A 88 -0.80 4.78 -14.24
N ASN A 89 -1.95 4.12 -14.35
CA ASN A 89 -2.65 3.51 -13.21
C ASN A 89 -3.24 2.14 -13.55
N LYS A 90 -3.24 1.11 -12.68
CA LYS A 90 -4.06 -0.09 -12.95
C LYS A 90 -4.62 -0.83 -11.71
N LEU A 91 -5.91 -1.19 -11.79
CA LEU A 91 -6.72 -1.78 -10.71
C LEU A 91 -7.31 -3.13 -11.15
N LYS A 92 -7.50 -4.14 -10.28
CA LYS A 92 -8.61 -5.12 -10.47
C LYS A 92 -8.99 -5.95 -9.23
N GLY A 93 -10.30 -5.97 -8.95
CA GLY A 93 -11.00 -6.77 -7.93
C GLY A 93 -12.40 -7.17 -8.40
N ARG A 94 -13.00 -8.21 -7.81
CA ARG A 94 -14.37 -8.71 -8.11
C ARG A 94 -15.45 -7.79 -7.52
N PRO A 95 -16.58 -7.52 -8.21
CA PRO A 95 -17.73 -6.88 -7.57
C PRO A 95 -18.22 -7.79 -6.44
N SER A 96 -18.27 -7.26 -5.22
CA SER A 96 -19.13 -7.86 -4.21
C SER A 96 -20.54 -7.43 -4.59
N ILE A 97 -21.25 -8.26 -5.35
CA ILE A 97 -22.71 -8.12 -5.47
C ILE A 97 -23.21 -8.37 -4.05
N LEU A 98 -23.58 -7.30 -3.36
CA LEU A 98 -24.42 -7.41 -2.19
C LEU A 98 -25.77 -7.87 -2.75
N LYS A 99 -26.07 -9.18 -2.67
CA LYS A 99 -27.44 -9.66 -2.85
C LYS A 99 -28.24 -8.99 -1.74
N ILE A 100 -28.95 -7.92 -2.08
CA ILE A 100 -30.04 -7.43 -1.27
C ILE A 100 -31.10 -8.51 -1.39
N PHE A 101 -31.27 -9.32 -0.35
CA PHE A 101 -32.51 -10.06 -0.17
C PHE A 101 -33.57 -9.00 0.11
N ILE A 102 -34.38 -8.66 -0.89
CA ILE A 102 -35.71 -8.12 -0.62
C ILE A 102 -36.57 -9.37 -0.43
N LEU A 103 -36.99 -9.60 0.82
CA LEU A 103 -38.13 -10.44 1.12
C LEU A 103 -39.36 -9.66 0.66
N ASP A 104 -40.02 -10.18 -0.37
CA ASP A 104 -41.49 -10.20 -0.54
C ASP A 104 -41.83 -11.39 -1.44
#